data_AF-A0A9X8VDV0-F1
#
_entry.id   AF-A0A9X8VDV0-F1
#
_cell.length_a   1.000
_cell.length_b   1.000
_cell.length_c   1.000
_cell.angle_alpha   90.00
_cell.angle_beta   90.00
_cell.angle_gamma   90.00
#
_symmetry.space_group_name_H-M   'P 1'
#
loop_
_entity.id
_entity.type
_entity.pdbx_description
1 polymer ?
#
loop_
_entity_poly.entity_id
_entity_poly.type
_entity_poly.pdbx_seq_one_letter_code
_entity_poly.pdbx_strand_id
1 'polypeptide(L)' 'MTLALFAAFWAVSILLVITPGMDWAYVISAGIRGRVVVPAVAGLLFGHLLMIAIVVA' A
#
# COMPACT_ATOMS: atom_id res chain seq x y z
N MET A 1 -0.81 18.97 19.44
CA MET A 1 0.09 18.49 18.36
C MET A 1 0.45 19.69 17.49
N THR A 2 1.70 19.85 17.06
CA THR A 2 2.11 20.99 16.23
C THR A 2 1.85 20.72 14.75
N LEU A 3 1.53 21.78 13.98
CA LEU A 3 1.30 21.67 12.54
C LEU A 3 2.52 21.08 11.80
N ALA A 4 3.72 21.43 12.26
CA ALA A 4 4.98 20.89 11.72
C ALA A 4 5.07 19.36 11.87
N LEU A 5 4.67 18.81 13.02
CA LEU A 5 4.69 17.37 13.26
C LEU A 5 3.69 16.64 12.36
N PHE A 6 2.51 17.23 12.15
CA PHE A 6 1.49 16.70 11.24
C PHE A 6 1.98 16.70 9.78
N ALA A 7 2.59 17.80 9.33
CA ALA A 7 3.16 17.90 8.00
C ALA A 7 4.33 16.91 7.79
N ALA A 8 5.20 16.75 8.80
CA ALA A 8 6.29 15.79 8.75
C ALA A 8 5.80 14.34 8.65
N PHE A 9 4.79 13.96 9.44
CA PHE A 9 4.14 12.65 9.34
C PHE A 9 3.61 12.40 7.93
N TRP A 10 2.81 13.32 7.39
CA TRP A 10 2.25 13.18 6.05
C TRP A 10 3.32 13.10 4.96
N ALA A 11 4.36 13.93 5.04
CA ALA A 11 5.46 13.90 4.08
C ALA A 11 6.16 12.53 4.05
N VAL A 12 6.48 11.99 5.23
CA VAL A 12 7.10 10.66 5.35
C VAL A 12 6.15 9.57 4.88
N SER A 13 4.88 9.60 5.28
CA SER A 13 3.88 8.62 4.85
C SER A 13 3.69 8.60 3.33
N ILE A 14 3.59 9.77 2.69
CA ILE A 14 3.48 9.88 1.22
C ILE A 14 4.73 9.31 0.55
N LEU A 15 5.92 9.65 1.06
CA LEU A 15 7.18 9.14 0.53
C LEU A 15 7.23 7.61 0.59
N LEU A 16 6.81 7.01 1.70
CA LEU A 16 6.79 5.56 1.87
C LEU A 16 5.75 4.88 0.98
N VAL A 17 4.59 5.50 0.76
CA VAL A 17 3.54 4.96 -0.11
C VAL A 17 3.96 4.93 -1.58
N ILE A 18 4.65 5.97 -2.04
CA ILE A 18 5.09 6.10 -3.45
C ILE A 18 6.36 5.27 -3.71
N THR A 19 7.20 5.06 -2.70
CA THR A 19 8.42 4.26 -2.86
C THR A 19 8.04 2.79 -3.14
N PRO A 20 8.43 2.23 -4.31
CA PRO A 20 8.05 0.88 -4.67
C PRO A 20 8.74 -0.14 -3.74
N GLY A 21 7.93 -0.87 -2.97
CA GLY A 21 8.35 -1.98 -2.11
C GLY A 21 7.98 -3.36 -2.67
N MET A 22 7.91 -4.35 -1.78
CA MET A 22 7.59 -5.75 -2.11
C MET A 22 6.21 -5.91 -2.80
N ASP A 23 5.19 -5.22 -2.31
CA ASP A 23 3.82 -5.30 -2.84
C ASP A 23 3.74 -4.74 -4.27
N TRP A 24 4.41 -3.61 -4.51
CA TRP A 24 4.52 -3.02 -5.85
C TRP A 24 5.26 -3.94 -6.81
N ALA A 25 6.34 -4.59 -6.38
CA ALA A 25 7.06 -5.56 -7.19
C ALA A 25 6.16 -6.74 -7.62
N TYR A 26 5.31 -7.24 -6.71
CA TYR A 26 4.32 -8.27 -7.02
C TYR A 26 3.30 -7.79 -8.05
N VAL A 27 2.70 -6.60 -7.89
CA VAL A 27 1.73 -6.04 -8.84
C VAL A 27 2.34 -5.81 -10.22
N ILE A 28 3.57 -5.26 -10.28
CA ILE A 28 4.29 -5.04 -11.53
C ILE A 28 4.57 -6.37 -12.23
N SER A 29 5.01 -7.39 -11.49
CA SER A 29 5.24 -8.73 -12.04
C SER A 29 3.95 -9.38 -12.57
N ALA A 30 2.83 -9.15 -11.89
CA ALA A 30 1.50 -9.59 -12.31
C ALA A 30 1.03 -8.84 -13.58
N GLY A 31 1.40 -7.56 -13.72
CA GLY A 31 1.12 -6.74 -14.89
C GLY A 31 1.92 -7.09 -16.13
N ILE A 32 3.19 -7.42 -15.97
CA ILE A 32 4.04 -7.91 -17.07
C ILE A 32 3.47 -9.22 -17.66
N ARG A 33 2.77 -10.04 -16.86
CA ARG A 33 2.10 -11.27 -17.31
C ARG A 33 0.72 -11.04 -17.95
N GLY A 34 0.27 -9.79 -18.09
CA GLY A 34 -0.82 -9.34 -18.96
C GLY A 34 -2.26 -9.72 -18.57
N ARG A 35 -2.49 -10.60 -17.58
CA ARG A 35 -3.84 -11.10 -17.26
C ARG A 35 -4.22 -11.11 -15.78
N VAL A 36 -3.28 -10.82 -14.88
CA VAL A 36 -3.46 -11.05 -13.44
C VAL A 36 -3.34 -9.79 -12.58
N VAL A 37 -3.34 -8.59 -13.17
CA VAL A 37 -3.25 -7.32 -12.42
C VAL A 37 -4.45 -7.14 -11.48
N VAL A 38 -5.67 -7.24 -12.03
CA VAL A 38 -6.90 -7.03 -11.26
C VAL A 38 -6.99 -7.96 -10.05
N PRO A 39 -6.81 -9.29 -10.18
CA PRO A 39 -6.82 -10.18 -9.01
C PRO A 39 -5.63 -9.95 -8.07
N ALA A 40 -4.44 -9.57 -8.57
CA ALA A 40 -3.28 -9.27 -7.72
C ALA A 40 -3.51 -8.03 -6.84
N VAL A 41 -4.03 -6.95 -7.42
CA VAL A 41 -4.35 -5.71 -6.66
C VAL A 41 -5.50 -5.96 -5.69
N ALA A 42 -6.54 -6.70 -6.11
CA ALA A 42 -7.65 -7.04 -5.24
C ALA A 42 -7.20 -7.87 -4.02
N GLY A 43 -6.32 -8.85 -4.21
CA GLY A 43 -5.76 -9.65 -3.13
C GLY A 43 -4.92 -8.82 -2.14
N LEU A 44 -4.08 -7.92 -2.65
CA LEU A 44 -3.30 -7.00 -1.81
C LEU A 44 -4.18 -6.04 -1.01
N LEU A 45 -5.19 -5.46 -1.65
CA LEU A 45 -6.15 -4.57 -0.98
C LEU A 45 -6.91 -5.33 0.11
N PHE A 46 -7.37 -6.55 -0.18
CA PHE A 46 -8.07 -7.38 0.80
C PHE A 46 -7.18 -7.71 2.00
N GLY A 47 -5.91 -8.08 1.76
CA GLY A 47 -4.94 -8.33 2.83
C GLY A 47 -4.75 -7.13 3.76
N HIS A 48 -4.64 -5.92 3.18
CA HIS A 48 -4.53 -4.68 3.95
C HIS A 48 -5.79 -4.39 4.75
N LEU A 49 -6.97 -4.49 4.13
CA LEU A 49 -8.25 -4.25 4.81
C LEU A 49 -8.47 -5.24 5.96
N LEU A 50 -8.11 -6.51 5.76
CA LEU A 50 -8.17 -7.53 6.80
C LEU A 50 -7.21 -7.21 7.95
N MET A 51 -5.97 -6.83 7.65
CA MET A 51 -5.01 -6.42 8.68
C MET A 51 -5.53 -5.22 9.48
N ILE A 52 -6.04 -4.19 8.80
CA ILE A 52 -6.63 -3.01 9.46
C ILE A 52 -7.82 -3.43 10.34
N ALA A 53 -8.70 -4.29 9.85
CA ALA A 53 -9.84 -4.77 10.61
C ALA A 53 -9.40 -5.54 11.86
N ILE A 54 -8.38 -6.41 11.77
CA ILE A 54 -7.83 -7.14 12.90
C ILE A 54 -7.22 -6.19 13.94
N VAL A 55 -6.52 -5.15 13.51
CA VAL A 55 -5.91 -4.16 14.43
C VAL A 55 -6.97 -3.31 15.13
N VAL A 56 -8.10 -3.05 14.47
CA VAL A 56 -9.20 -2.22 15.01
C VAL A 56 -10.17 -3.02 15.90
N ALA A 57 -10.33 -4.32 15.66
CA ALA A 57 -11.18 -5.21 16.45
C ALA A 57 -10.64 -5.44 17.88
#